data_AF-A0A6L7KR74-F1
#
_entry.id   AF-A0A6L7KR74-F1
#
_cell.length_a   1.000
_cell.length_b   1.000
_cell.length_c   1.000
_cell.angle_alpha   90.00
_cell.angle_beta   90.00
_cell.angle_gamma   90.00
#
_symmetry.space_group_name_H-M   'P 1'
#
loop_
_entity.id
_entity.type
_entity.pdbx_description
1 polymer ?
#
loop_
_entity_poly.entity_id
_entity_poly.type
_entity_poly.pdbx_seq_one_letter_code
_entity_poly.pdbx_strand_id
1 'polypeptide(L)'
;MAGHELDSRDIGGGMVLYKEHCASCHGASLEGQPNWRSLNDDGTFPAPPHDETGHTWHHDNQLLYDYTALGGAGALAERGITNVKSAMPGFADVMTEEEIWNVLAYIRSTWPGRVQEIQSGRNPPHQ
;
A
#
# COMPACT_ATOMS: atom_id res chain seq x y z
N MET A 1 10.33 11.86 9.43
CA MET A 1 9.18 11.55 10.32
C MET A 1 9.09 10.04 10.27
N ALA A 2 9.21 9.31 11.40
CA ALA A 2 9.20 7.85 11.30
C ALA A 2 8.67 7.22 12.59
N GLY A 3 7.52 6.55 12.50
CA GLY A 3 6.97 5.67 13.53
C GLY A 3 5.51 5.98 13.85
N HIS A 4 5.13 7.26 13.83
CA HIS A 4 3.81 7.74 14.24
C HIS A 4 2.83 7.93 13.10
N GLU A 5 3.24 7.68 11.85
CA GLU A 5 2.39 7.95 10.68
C GLU A 5 1.11 7.10 10.68
N LEU A 6 1.08 6.00 11.42
CA LEU A 6 -0.09 5.12 11.56
C LEU A 6 -0.77 5.22 12.92
N ASP A 7 -0.28 6.07 13.82
CA ASP A 7 -0.85 6.25 15.15
C ASP A 7 -2.14 7.08 15.07
N SER A 8 -3.17 6.67 15.83
CA SER A 8 -4.43 7.41 15.97
C SER A 8 -5.17 7.70 14.65
N ARG A 9 -5.00 6.84 13.63
CA ARG A 9 -5.68 6.96 12.33
C ARG A 9 -7.14 6.51 12.37
N ASP A 10 -7.96 7.08 11.49
CA ASP A 10 -9.34 6.67 11.30
C ASP A 10 -9.41 5.41 10.42
N ILE A 11 -9.37 4.25 11.08
CA ILE A 11 -9.49 2.94 10.41
C ILE A 11 -10.86 2.79 9.72
N GLY A 12 -11.92 3.37 10.27
CA GLY A 12 -13.27 3.29 9.70
C GLY A 12 -13.37 4.05 8.40
N GLY A 13 -12.89 5.30 8.37
CA GLY A 13 -12.76 6.10 7.16
C GLY A 13 -11.81 5.45 6.14
N GLY A 14 -10.68 4.92 6.60
CA GLY A 14 -9.72 4.17 5.77
C GLY A 14 -10.33 2.97 5.07
N MET A 15 -11.19 2.20 5.75
CA MET A 15 -11.91 1.08 5.14
C MET A 15 -12.86 1.53 4.02
N VAL A 16 -13.57 2.64 4.22
CA VAL A 16 -14.50 3.19 3.21
C VAL A 16 -13.73 3.60 1.96
N LEU A 17 -12.66 4.38 2.15
CA LEU A 17 -11.77 4.81 1.07
C LEU A 17 -11.13 3.63 0.33
N TYR A 18 -10.69 2.60 1.06
CA TYR A 18 -10.15 1.39 0.46
C TYR A 18 -11.17 0.69 -0.45
N LYS A 19 -12.42 0.56 0.01
CA LYS A 19 -13.49 -0.05 -0.78
C LYS A 19 -13.81 0.75 -2.04
N GLU A 20 -13.74 2.07 -1.97
CA GLU A 20 -14.03 2.95 -3.09
C GLU A 20 -12.90 2.96 -4.14
N HIS A 21 -11.64 3.02 -3.70
CA HIS A 21 -10.51 3.31 -4.58
C HIS A 21 -9.59 2.12 -4.86
N CYS A 22 -9.53 1.12 -3.97
CA CYS A 22 -8.52 0.07 -4.01
C CYS A 22 -9.10 -1.32 -4.32
N ALA A 23 -10.29 -1.62 -3.79
CA ALA A 23 -10.88 -2.96 -3.81
C ALA A 23 -11.22 -3.49 -5.21
N SER A 24 -11.37 -2.61 -6.21
CA SER A 24 -11.60 -3.01 -7.61
C SER A 24 -10.45 -3.85 -8.19
N CYS A 25 -9.23 -3.64 -7.70
CA CYS A 25 -8.04 -4.39 -8.08
C CYS A 25 -7.53 -5.29 -6.95
N HIS A 26 -7.46 -4.77 -5.73
CA HIS A 26 -6.89 -5.52 -4.58
C HIS A 26 -7.89 -6.43 -3.86
N GLY A 27 -9.14 -6.48 -4.32
CA GLY A 27 -10.19 -7.30 -3.72
C GLY A 27 -10.84 -6.64 -2.51
N ALA A 28 -12.12 -6.95 -2.26
CA ALA A 28 -12.85 -6.37 -1.14
C ALA A 28 -12.37 -6.88 0.23
N SER A 29 -11.71 -8.04 0.24
CA SER A 29 -11.13 -8.71 1.40
C SER A 29 -9.60 -8.66 1.39
N LEU A 30 -9.00 -7.75 0.60
CA LEU A 30 -7.56 -7.58 0.47
C LEU A 30 -6.82 -8.78 -0.16
N GLU A 31 -7.55 -9.68 -0.82
CA GLU A 31 -7.05 -10.95 -1.35
C GLU A 31 -6.19 -10.80 -2.63
N GLY A 32 -6.22 -9.63 -3.26
CA GLY A 32 -5.53 -9.36 -4.51
C GLY A 32 -6.09 -10.15 -5.70
N GLN A 33 -5.38 -10.08 -6.82
CA GLN A 33 -5.69 -10.84 -8.02
C GLN A 33 -4.96 -12.20 -8.04
N PRO A 34 -5.53 -13.22 -8.69
CA PRO A 34 -4.86 -14.49 -8.91
C PRO A 34 -3.56 -14.27 -9.71
N ASN A 35 -2.56 -15.12 -9.47
CA ASN A 35 -1.27 -15.09 -10.17
C ASN A 35 -0.52 -13.74 -10.08
N TRP A 36 -0.76 -12.93 -9.04
CA TRP A 36 -0.13 -11.61 -8.84
C TRP A 36 1.40 -11.58 -8.89
N ARG A 37 2.06 -12.75 -8.77
CA ARG A 37 3.52 -12.90 -8.89
C ARG A 37 3.99 -13.12 -10.33
N SER A 38 3.10 -13.12 -11.31
CA SER A 38 3.39 -13.33 -12.73
C SER A 38 2.87 -12.15 -13.55
N LEU A 39 3.60 -11.80 -14.62
CA LEU A 39 3.20 -10.70 -15.49
C LEU A 39 1.94 -11.07 -16.28
N ASN A 40 1.07 -10.07 -16.46
CA ASN A 40 0.01 -10.07 -17.45
C ASN A 40 0.61 -10.00 -18.88
N ASP A 41 -0.19 -10.31 -19.89
CA ASP A 41 0.19 -10.21 -21.31
C ASP A 41 0.68 -8.82 -21.71
N ASP A 42 0.17 -7.79 -21.02
CA ASP A 42 0.55 -6.41 -21.25
C ASP A 42 1.86 -5.99 -20.53
N GLY A 43 2.47 -6.89 -19.77
CA GLY A 43 3.72 -6.66 -19.05
C GLY A 43 3.56 -5.94 -17.70
N THR A 44 2.34 -5.79 -17.17
CA THR A 44 2.11 -5.33 -15.79
C THR A 44 2.00 -6.51 -14.83
N PHE A 45 2.20 -6.27 -13.53
CA PHE A 45 1.81 -7.23 -12.50
C PHE A 45 0.35 -7.03 -12.08
N PRO A 46 -0.43 -8.10 -11.86
CA PRO A 46 -1.72 -8.02 -11.19
C PRO A 46 -1.57 -7.44 -9.78
N ALA A 47 -2.67 -6.90 -9.24
CA ALA A 47 -2.67 -6.32 -7.91
C ALA A 47 -2.35 -7.38 -6.84
N PRO A 48 -1.31 -7.19 -5.99
CA PRO A 48 -0.97 -8.13 -4.95
C PRO A 48 -2.02 -8.12 -3.81
N PRO A 49 -2.11 -9.21 -3.01
CA PRO A 49 -2.85 -9.19 -1.77
C PRO A 49 -2.25 -8.14 -0.83
N HIS A 50 -3.15 -7.48 -0.11
CA HIS A 50 -2.80 -6.60 0.99
C HIS A 50 -2.98 -7.27 2.35
N ASP A 51 -3.48 -8.51 2.41
CA ASP A 51 -3.49 -9.35 3.61
C ASP A 51 -2.10 -9.94 3.96
N GLU A 52 -2.03 -10.82 4.96
CA GLU A 52 -0.77 -11.45 5.38
C GLU A 52 -0.11 -12.35 4.32
N THR A 53 -0.85 -12.80 3.29
CA THR A 53 -0.35 -13.68 2.22
C THR A 53 0.39 -12.91 1.12
N GLY A 54 0.21 -11.60 1.10
CA GLY A 54 0.87 -10.64 0.23
C GLY A 54 2.29 -10.30 0.69
N HIS A 55 2.74 -9.11 0.30
CA HIS A 55 4.09 -8.62 0.64
C HIS A 55 4.14 -7.15 1.06
N THR A 56 2.98 -6.49 1.19
CA THR A 56 2.87 -5.08 1.58
C THR A 56 3.56 -4.80 2.93
N TRP A 57 3.39 -5.70 3.90
CA TRP A 57 3.97 -5.58 5.23
C TRP A 57 5.51 -5.72 5.27
N HIS A 58 6.17 -6.06 4.17
CA HIS A 58 7.63 -6.06 4.08
C HIS A 58 8.23 -4.66 3.92
N HIS A 59 7.40 -3.66 3.59
CA HIS A 59 7.86 -2.31 3.26
C HIS A 59 7.63 -1.32 4.40
N ASP A 60 8.47 -0.29 4.46
CA ASP A 60 8.32 0.81 5.41
C ASP A 60 7.15 1.74 5.04
N ASN A 61 6.70 2.53 6.02
CA ASN A 61 5.57 3.44 5.89
C ASN A 61 5.75 4.43 4.73
N GLN A 62 6.96 4.97 4.56
CA GLN A 62 7.22 5.98 3.52
C GLN A 62 7.07 5.37 2.14
N LEU A 63 7.64 4.19 1.90
CA LEU A 63 7.49 3.50 0.62
C LEU A 63 6.02 3.16 0.34
N LEU A 64 5.27 2.71 1.34
CA LEU A 64 3.83 2.43 1.18
C LEU A 64 3.04 3.70 0.83
N TYR A 65 3.38 4.82 1.45
CA TYR A 65 2.81 6.12 1.12
C TYR A 65 3.15 6.53 -0.32
N ASP A 66 4.43 6.47 -0.71
CA ASP A 66 4.89 6.85 -2.06
C ASP A 66 4.16 6.05 -3.13
N TYR A 67 4.04 4.72 -2.96
CA TYR A 67 3.28 3.86 -3.88
C TYR A 67 1.81 4.25 -4.00
N THR A 68 1.19 4.69 -2.90
CA THR A 68 -0.22 5.09 -2.90
C THR A 68 -0.40 6.48 -3.50
N ALA A 69 0.43 7.44 -3.11
CA ALA A 69 0.35 8.82 -3.59
C ALA A 69 0.71 8.92 -5.09
N LEU A 70 1.81 8.29 -5.50
CA LEU A 70 2.42 8.46 -6.83
C LEU A 70 2.12 7.33 -7.81
N GLY A 71 1.55 6.23 -7.32
CA GLY A 71 1.38 5.00 -8.09
C GLY A 71 2.69 4.24 -8.25
N GLY A 72 2.60 3.03 -8.82
CA GLY A 72 3.75 2.13 -8.85
C GLY A 72 4.90 2.60 -9.74
N ALA A 73 4.58 3.27 -10.86
CA ALA A 73 5.62 3.83 -11.72
C ALA A 73 6.26 5.09 -11.12
N GLY A 74 5.46 5.97 -10.50
CA GLY A 74 5.94 7.20 -9.86
C GLY A 74 6.85 6.93 -8.67
N ALA A 75 6.41 6.06 -7.75
CA ALA A 75 7.20 5.70 -6.56
C ALA A 75 8.55 5.04 -6.91
N LEU A 76 8.59 4.22 -7.96
CA LEU A 76 9.84 3.62 -8.44
C LEU A 76 10.75 4.64 -9.12
N ALA A 77 10.19 5.60 -9.86
CA ALA A 77 10.95 6.65 -10.50
C ALA A 77 11.69 7.54 -9.48
N GLU A 78 11.06 7.87 -8.34
CA GLU A 78 11.72 8.62 -7.26
C GLU A 78 12.93 7.91 -6.66
N ARG A 79 12.99 6.58 -6.83
CA ARG A 79 14.11 5.73 -6.41
C ARG A 79 15.11 5.44 -7.53
N GLY A 80 15.01 6.15 -8.64
CA GLY A 80 15.89 6.03 -9.81
C GLY A 80 15.59 4.82 -10.69
N ILE A 81 14.51 4.08 -10.43
CA ILE A 81 14.10 2.93 -11.23
C ILE A 81 13.11 3.43 -12.29
N THR A 82 13.62 3.66 -13.49
CA THR A 82 12.85 4.19 -14.62
C THR A 82 12.38 3.08 -15.56
N ASN A 83 11.40 3.38 -16.42
CA ASN A 83 10.82 2.47 -17.42
C ASN A 83 10.07 1.24 -16.86
N VAL A 84 9.54 1.34 -15.64
CA VAL A 84 8.67 0.30 -15.08
C VAL A 84 7.24 0.54 -15.50
N LYS A 85 6.63 -0.47 -16.13
CA LYS A 85 5.19 -0.47 -16.42
C LYS A 85 4.43 -0.96 -15.18
N SER A 86 3.61 -0.10 -14.59
CA SER A 86 2.76 -0.45 -13.45
C SER A 86 1.30 -0.12 -13.75
N ALA A 87 0.40 -1.02 -13.34
CA ALA A 87 -1.05 -0.81 -13.39
C ALA A 87 -1.59 -0.07 -12.16
N MET A 88 -0.76 0.18 -11.13
CA MET A 88 -1.17 0.86 -9.91
C MET A 88 -1.13 2.39 -10.12
N PRO A 89 -2.29 3.08 -10.15
CA PRO A 89 -2.32 4.53 -10.31
C PRO A 89 -1.89 5.24 -9.02
N GLY A 90 -1.55 6.53 -9.14
CA GLY A 90 -1.36 7.41 -7.99
C GLY A 90 -2.66 8.05 -7.56
N PHE A 91 -2.80 8.31 -6.27
CA PHE A 91 -4.02 8.84 -5.66
C PHE A 91 -3.87 10.25 -5.08
N ALA A 92 -2.70 10.89 -5.20
CA ALA A 92 -2.45 12.22 -4.64
C ALA A 92 -3.38 13.34 -5.17
N ASP A 93 -3.95 13.17 -6.37
CA ASP A 93 -4.89 14.14 -6.96
C ASP A 93 -6.35 13.95 -6.51
N VAL A 94 -6.67 12.82 -5.85
CA VAL A 94 -8.04 12.45 -5.47
C VAL A 94 -8.21 12.15 -3.98
N MET A 95 -7.11 11.94 -3.25
CA MET A 95 -7.08 11.71 -1.81
C MET A 95 -6.07 12.64 -1.16
N THR A 96 -6.42 13.18 0.00
CA THR A 96 -5.50 13.91 0.87
C THR A 96 -4.47 12.98 1.50
N GLU A 97 -3.36 13.54 2.00
CA GLU A 97 -2.34 12.80 2.73
C GLU A 97 -2.93 12.02 3.93
N GLU A 98 -3.85 12.65 4.68
CA GLU A 98 -4.51 12.02 5.82
C GLU A 98 -5.36 10.81 5.40
N GLU A 99 -6.10 10.93 4.30
CA GLU A 99 -6.91 9.84 3.74
C GLU A 99 -6.04 8.67 3.27
N ILE A 100 -4.87 8.94 2.67
CA ILE A 100 -3.90 7.91 2.30
C ILE A 100 -3.41 7.18 3.55
N TRP A 101 -3.04 7.90 4.61
CA TRP A 101 -2.61 7.27 5.86
C TRP A 101 -3.73 6.48 6.53
N ASN A 102 -4.98 6.93 6.45
CA ASN A 102 -6.13 6.19 6.96
C ASN A 102 -6.31 4.86 6.20
N VAL A 103 -6.16 4.85 4.87
CA VAL A 103 -6.18 3.61 4.07
C VAL A 103 -5.05 2.67 4.47
N LEU A 104 -3.82 3.17 4.60
CA LEU A 104 -2.68 2.35 5.01
C LEU A 104 -2.85 1.79 6.43
N ALA A 105 -3.43 2.57 7.35
CA ALA A 105 -3.78 2.10 8.69
C ALA A 105 -4.86 1.02 8.67
N TYR A 106 -5.88 1.16 7.81
CA TYR A 106 -6.87 0.11 7.60
C TYR A 106 -6.22 -1.18 7.09
N ILE A 107 -5.39 -1.11 6.04
CA ILE A 107 -4.66 -2.28 5.52
C ILE A 107 -3.85 -2.95 6.64
N ARG A 108 -3.05 -2.17 7.38
CA ARG A 108 -2.26 -2.69 8.49
C ARG A 108 -3.10 -3.34 9.59
N SER A 109 -4.29 -2.81 9.88
CA SER A 109 -5.19 -3.33 10.91
C SER A 109 -5.70 -4.75 10.63
N THR A 110 -5.68 -5.17 9.35
CA THR A 110 -6.12 -6.51 8.93
C THR A 110 -5.08 -7.58 9.23
N TRP A 111 -3.80 -7.20 9.40
CA TRP A 111 -2.73 -8.16 9.61
C TRP A 111 -2.74 -8.74 11.03
N PRO A 112 -2.32 -10.00 11.21
CA PRO A 112 -2.03 -10.56 12.52
C PRO A 112 -1.03 -9.70 13.29
N GLY A 113 -1.15 -9.63 14.62
CA GLY A 113 -0.29 -8.78 15.46
C GLY A 113 1.22 -8.96 15.21
N ARG A 114 1.67 -10.20 15.01
CA ARG A 114 3.08 -10.49 14.66
C ARG A 114 3.52 -9.84 13.35
N VAL A 115 2.66 -9.79 12.33
CA VAL A 115 2.97 -9.17 11.05
C VAL A 115 3.01 -7.64 11.20
N GLN A 116 2.11 -7.07 12.00
CA GLN A 116 2.16 -5.65 12.37
C GLN A 116 3.47 -5.29 13.08
N GLU A 117 3.95 -6.12 14.02
CA GLU A 117 5.24 -5.93 14.71
C GLU A 117 6.43 -5.97 13.74
N ILE A 118 6.43 -6.94 12.82
CA ILE A 118 7.48 -7.05 11.79
C ILE A 118 7.49 -5.81 10.90
N GLN A 119 6.33 -5.35 10.43
CA GLN A 119 6.21 -4.17 9.59
C GLN A 119 6.64 -2.90 10.34
N SER A 120 6.23 -2.75 11.59
CA SER A 120 6.68 -1.62 12.43
C SER A 120 8.20 -1.56 12.55
N GLY A 121 8.89 -2.72 12.58
CA GLY A 121 10.35 -2.80 12.57
C GLY A 121 11.02 -2.50 11.22
N ARG A 122 10.26 -2.26 10.13
CA ARG A 122 10.79 -1.79 8.84
C ARG A 122 10.99 -0.29 8.80
N ASN A 123 10.27 0.44 9.65
CA ASN A 123 10.37 1.89 9.71
C ASN A 123 11.73 2.32 10.29
N PRO A 124 12.34 3.39 9.77
CA PRO A 124 13.56 3.94 10.35
C PRO A 124 13.33 4.27 11.84
N PRO A 125 14.31 4.02 12.72
CA PRO A 125 14.20 4.43 14.11
C PRO A 125 14.09 5.96 14.22
N HIS A 126 13.34 6.43 15.22
CA HIS A 126 13.36 7.83 15.64
C HIS A 126 14.81 8.30 15.84
N GLN A 127 15.20 9.37 15.15
CA GLN A 127 16.33 10.19 15.57
C GLN A 127 15.83 11.31 16.46
#